data_AF-A0A2D4PU82-F1
#
_entry.id   AF-A0A2D4PU82-F1
#
_cell.length_a   1.000
_cell.length_b   1.000
_cell.length_c   1.000
_cell.angle_alpha   90.00
_cell.angle_beta   90.00
_cell.angle_gamma   90.00
#
_symmetry.space_group_name_H-M   'P 1'
#
loop_
_entity.id
_entity.type
_entity.pdbx_description
1 polymer ?
#
loop_
_entity_poly.entity_id
_entity_poly.type
_entity_poly.pdbx_seq_one_letter_code
_entity_poly.pdbx_strand_id
1 'polypeptide(L)'
;METMGFLTSAGQQIAHATLVAHLLEAIQLPKTLAVIHCKAHQKDDSLVTKGNQYADKTGKLAATQPLPQHFLTPALTANPEKPYKDFLDHGEEKQWEEKLGATFKDNFWRVPNGRPIAPRCLLRLLYHRLHSKGHCGTQAIVDAIRRE
;
A
#
# COMPACT_ATOMS: atom_id res chain seq x y z
N MET A 1 12.82 16.55 26.41
CA MET A 1 11.61 15.95 25.79
C MET A 1 11.64 14.42 25.82
N GLU A 2 12.79 13.79 26.03
CA GLU A 2 12.95 12.32 26.08
C GLU A 2 12.43 11.66 27.37
N THR A 3 12.04 12.43 28.40
CA THR A 3 11.78 11.90 29.75
C THR A 3 10.44 11.20 29.93
N MET A 4 9.52 11.27 28.95
CA MET A 4 8.17 10.69 29.04
C MET A 4 7.94 9.50 28.10
N GLY A 5 8.99 8.97 27.45
CA GLY A 5 8.88 7.76 26.62
C GLY A 5 7.89 7.86 25.45
N PHE A 6 7.73 9.05 24.87
CA PHE A 6 6.76 9.30 23.78
C PHE A 6 5.29 9.01 24.16
N LEU A 7 4.91 9.34 25.40
CA LEU A 7 3.54 9.26 25.90
C LEU A 7 2.86 10.63 25.91
N THR A 8 1.54 10.64 25.68
CA THR A 8 0.66 11.79 25.88
C THR A 8 0.41 12.03 27.38
N SER A 9 -0.21 13.16 27.74
CA SER A 9 -0.62 13.43 29.13
C SER A 9 -1.63 12.42 29.69
N ALA A 10 -2.32 11.67 28.83
CA ALA A 10 -3.22 10.59 29.20
C ALA A 10 -2.50 9.23 29.32
N GLY A 11 -1.17 9.17 29.15
CA GLY A 11 -0.39 7.94 29.21
C GLY A 11 -0.47 7.06 27.95
N GLN A 12 -1.01 7.58 26.84
CA GLN A 12 -1.09 6.84 25.58
C GLN A 12 0.13 7.11 24.72
N GLN A 13 0.57 6.12 23.94
CA GLN A 13 1.66 6.32 22.99
C GLN A 13 1.28 7.35 21.92
N ILE A 14 2.19 8.27 21.60
CA ILE A 14 1.96 9.21 20.49
C ILE A 14 1.93 8.47 19.15
N ALA A 15 1.14 8.98 18.22
CA ALA A 15 1.15 8.46 16.85
C ALA A 15 2.57 8.56 16.27
N HIS A 16 2.98 7.52 15.53
CA HIS A 16 4.27 7.45 14.84
C HIS A 16 5.50 7.59 15.76
N ALA A 17 5.42 7.14 17.03
CA ALA A 17 6.50 7.27 18.02
C ALA A 17 7.90 6.87 17.49
N THR A 18 8.00 5.78 16.72
CA THR A 18 9.27 5.34 16.11
C THR A 18 9.82 6.36 15.10
N LEU A 19 8.96 6.95 14.25
CA LEU A 19 9.39 7.98 13.30
C LEU A 19 9.83 9.26 14.02
N VAL A 20 9.16 9.62 15.12
CA VAL A 20 9.56 10.75 15.95
C VAL A 20 10.91 10.49 16.60
N ALA A 21 11.15 9.28 17.12
CA ALA A 21 12.45 8.92 17.68
C ALA A 21 13.58 9.02 16.65
N HIS A 22 13.41 8.43 15.46
CA HIS A 22 14.41 8.53 14.39
C HIS A 22 14.64 9.98 13.94
N LEU A 23 13.59 10.81 13.89
CA LEU A 23 13.73 12.22 13.57
C LEU A 23 14.57 12.95 14.64
N LEU A 24 14.31 12.70 15.92
CA LEU A 24 15.06 13.32 17.02
C LEU A 24 16.54 12.94 16.99
N GLU A 25 16.88 11.70 16.62
CA GLU A 25 18.27 11.30 16.40
C GLU A 25 18.89 12.04 15.20
N ALA A 26 18.17 12.08 14.07
CA ALA A 26 18.67 12.67 12.83
C ALA A 26 18.93 14.18 12.93
N ILE A 27 18.10 14.94 13.66
CA ILE A 27 18.27 16.39 13.81
C ILE A 27 19.53 16.77 14.62
N GLN A 28 20.10 15.84 15.39
CA GLN A 28 21.32 16.07 16.17
C GLN A 28 22.60 15.87 15.34
N LEU A 29 22.50 15.27 14.15
CA LEU A 29 23.67 14.98 13.30
C LEU A 29 24.32 16.23 12.69
N PRO A 30 23.56 17.22 12.17
CA PRO A 30 24.16 18.45 11.64
C PRO A 30 24.69 19.35 12.76
N LYS A 31 25.84 19.99 12.54
CA LYS A 31 26.42 20.98 13.48
C LYS A 31 25.48 22.17 13.74
N THR A 32 24.72 22.57 12.73
CA THR A 32 23.73 23.66 12.78
C THR A 32 22.56 23.30 11.88
N LEU A 33 21.33 23.51 12.33
CA LEU A 33 20.10 23.19 11.59
C LEU A 33 19.06 24.30 11.78
N ALA A 34 18.31 24.59 10.72
CA ALA A 34 17.10 25.39 10.79
C ALA A 34 15.93 24.62 10.18
N VAL A 35 14.78 24.59 10.86
CA VAL A 35 13.53 24.01 10.37
C VAL A 35 12.57 25.14 10.06
N ILE A 36 12.23 25.30 8.78
CA ILE A 36 11.40 26.41 8.31
C ILE A 36 10.10 25.84 7.74
N HIS A 37 8.97 26.31 8.25
CA HIS A 37 7.67 26.03 7.65
C HIS A 37 7.38 27.02 6.53
N CYS A 38 7.30 26.54 5.30
CA CYS A 38 6.93 27.33 4.13
C CYS A 38 5.52 26.94 3.69
N LYS A 39 4.72 27.93 3.25
CA LYS A 39 3.40 27.68 2.71
C LYS A 39 3.51 26.84 1.43
N ALA A 40 2.81 25.71 1.39
CA ALA A 40 2.77 24.85 0.21
C ALA A 40 1.86 25.45 -0.89
N HIS A 41 2.02 24.93 -2.11
CA HIS A 41 1.15 25.21 -3.27
C HIS A 41 0.97 26.70 -3.62
N GLN A 42 2.00 27.51 -3.40
CA GLN A 42 2.02 28.86 -3.93
C GLN A 42 2.25 28.82 -5.45
N LYS A 43 1.85 29.89 -6.15
CA LYS A 43 1.93 30.03 -7.62
C LYS A 43 2.90 31.13 -8.07
N ASP A 44 3.69 31.63 -7.14
CA ASP A 44 4.74 32.63 -7.39
C ASP A 44 6.02 31.98 -7.92
N ASP A 45 6.93 32.78 -8.46
CA ASP A 45 8.17 32.30 -9.07
C ASP A 45 9.35 32.18 -8.08
N SER A 46 9.06 32.20 -6.77
CA SER A 46 10.09 32.15 -5.74
C SER A 46 10.81 30.80 -5.69
N LEU A 47 12.06 30.82 -5.20
CA LEU A 47 12.85 29.61 -5.01
C LEU A 47 12.20 28.62 -4.05
N VAL A 48 11.48 29.12 -3.04
CA VAL A 48 10.71 28.29 -2.10
C VAL A 48 9.62 27.52 -2.83
N THR A 49 8.86 28.19 -3.70
CA THR A 49 7.79 27.56 -4.47
C THR A 49 8.33 26.53 -5.45
N LYS A 50 9.42 26.84 -6.15
CA LYS A 50 10.12 25.88 -7.03
C LYS A 50 10.62 24.65 -6.26
N GLY A 51 11.24 24.86 -5.09
CA GLY A 51 11.71 23.78 -4.22
C GLY A 51 10.58 22.88 -3.73
N ASN A 52 9.47 23.47 -3.27
CA ASN A 52 8.28 22.72 -2.82
C ASN A 52 7.66 21.89 -3.95
N GLN A 53 7.53 22.45 -5.15
CA GLN A 53 7.02 21.72 -6.32
C GLN A 53 7.92 20.54 -6.70
N TYR A 54 9.24 20.75 -6.66
CA TYR A 54 10.21 19.69 -6.96
C TYR A 54 10.15 18.54 -5.93
N ALA A 55 10.07 18.87 -4.64
CA ALA A 55 9.94 17.89 -3.57
C ALA A 55 8.63 17.09 -3.69
N ASP A 56 7.49 17.74 -3.93
CA ASP A 56 6.19 17.08 -4.12
C ASP A 56 6.21 16.13 -5.34
N LYS A 57 6.74 16.59 -6.48
CA LYS A 57 6.87 15.75 -7.68
C LYS A 57 7.73 14.53 -7.39
N THR A 58 8.84 14.70 -6.69
CA THR A 58 9.76 13.60 -6.35
C THR A 58 9.13 12.63 -5.36
N GLY A 59 8.42 13.12 -4.35
CA GLY A 59 7.68 12.30 -3.39
C GLY A 59 6.59 11.47 -4.07
N LYS A 60 5.84 12.08 -5.00
CA LYS A 60 4.86 11.37 -5.82
C LYS A 60 5.51 10.29 -6.67
N LEU A 61 6.62 10.59 -7.35
CA LEU A 61 7.35 9.61 -8.16
C LEU A 61 7.82 8.41 -7.32
N ALA A 62 8.38 8.68 -6.14
CA ALA A 62 8.82 7.64 -5.21
C ALA A 62 7.65 6.77 -4.70
N ALA A 63 6.49 7.38 -4.44
CA ALA A 63 5.28 6.66 -4.04
C ALA A 63 4.66 5.86 -5.20
N THR A 64 4.87 6.29 -6.45
CA THR A 64 4.35 5.62 -7.65
C THR A 64 5.31 4.60 -8.25
N GLN A 65 6.41 4.24 -7.57
CA GLN A 65 7.24 3.13 -8.05
C GLN A 65 6.35 1.91 -8.27
N PRO A 66 6.38 1.32 -9.48
CA PRO A 66 5.45 0.26 -9.83
C PRO A 66 5.62 -0.86 -8.84
N LEU A 67 4.50 -1.20 -8.20
CA LEU A 67 4.31 -2.51 -7.59
C LEU A 67 4.86 -3.54 -8.59
N PRO A 68 5.96 -4.29 -8.30
CA PRO A 68 6.52 -5.31 -9.19
C PRO A 68 5.44 -6.06 -9.97
N GLN A 69 5.61 -6.12 -11.30
CA GLN A 69 4.66 -6.59 -12.34
C GLN A 69 3.98 -7.96 -12.12
N HIS A 70 4.22 -8.62 -10.99
CA HIS A 70 3.68 -9.90 -10.57
C HIS A 70 3.14 -9.80 -9.14
N PHE A 71 2.11 -8.97 -8.89
CA PHE A 71 1.58 -8.80 -7.53
C PHE A 71 0.47 -9.79 -7.17
N LEU A 72 -0.33 -10.24 -8.14
CA LEU A 72 -1.37 -11.24 -7.87
C LEU A 72 -0.80 -12.65 -7.72
N THR A 73 0.31 -12.97 -8.41
CA THR A 73 0.89 -14.32 -8.39
C THR A 73 1.35 -14.74 -6.98
N PRO A 74 2.11 -13.93 -6.21
CA PRO A 74 2.53 -14.28 -4.85
C PRO A 74 1.40 -14.13 -3.83
N ALA A 75 0.40 -13.30 -4.11
CA ALA A 75 -0.69 -13.08 -3.17
C ALA A 75 -1.65 -14.29 -3.10
N LEU A 76 -1.71 -15.05 -4.19
CA LEU A 76 -2.45 -16.30 -4.31
C LEU A 76 -1.61 -17.56 -4.01
N THR A 77 -0.27 -17.48 -4.05
CA THR A 77 0.63 -18.65 -3.82
C THR A 77 1.41 -18.63 -2.51
N ALA A 78 1.38 -17.56 -1.71
CA ALA A 78 2.21 -17.46 -0.49
C ALA A 78 1.58 -18.04 0.78
N ASN A 79 0.81 -19.13 0.68
CA ASN A 79 0.76 -20.08 1.79
C ASN A 79 0.90 -21.52 1.25
N PRO A 80 2.10 -22.11 1.28
CA PRO A 80 2.30 -23.51 0.90
C PRO A 80 1.62 -24.51 1.86
N GLU A 81 1.00 -24.07 2.96
CA GLU A 81 0.34 -24.96 3.93
C GLU A 81 -1.16 -25.20 3.65
N LYS A 82 -1.81 -24.40 2.81
CA LYS A 82 -3.24 -24.62 2.45
C LYS A 82 -3.51 -24.37 0.97
N PRO A 83 -3.96 -25.37 0.20
CA PRO A 83 -4.33 -25.18 -1.19
C PRO A 83 -5.47 -24.15 -1.32
N TYR A 84 -5.47 -23.40 -2.43
CA TYR A 84 -6.49 -22.41 -2.82
C TYR A 84 -7.94 -22.91 -2.65
N LYS A 85 -8.17 -24.22 -2.76
CA LYS A 85 -9.44 -24.90 -2.51
C LYS A 85 -9.98 -24.77 -1.08
N ASP A 86 -9.12 -24.65 -0.08
CA ASP A 86 -9.53 -24.59 1.33
C ASP A 86 -10.05 -23.21 1.74
N PHE A 87 -9.87 -22.21 0.88
CA PHE A 87 -10.39 -20.86 1.07
C PHE A 87 -11.74 -20.65 0.36
N LEU A 88 -12.21 -21.61 -0.43
CA LEU A 88 -13.44 -21.45 -1.20
C LEU A 88 -14.66 -21.63 -0.31
N ASP A 89 -15.45 -20.57 -0.19
CA ASP A 89 -16.77 -20.64 0.45
C ASP A 89 -17.74 -21.37 -0.50
N HIS A 90 -18.50 -22.32 0.03
CA HIS A 90 -19.37 -23.20 -0.76
C HIS A 90 -20.52 -22.40 -1.39
N GLY A 91 -20.30 -21.87 -2.61
CA GLY A 91 -21.33 -21.19 -3.39
C GLY A 91 -20.83 -20.15 -4.40
N GLU A 92 -19.61 -19.62 -4.23
CA GLU A 92 -19.07 -18.64 -5.19
C GLU A 92 -18.70 -19.28 -6.53
N GLU A 93 -18.20 -20.52 -6.50
CA GLU A 93 -17.76 -21.27 -7.68
C GLU A 93 -18.85 -21.40 -8.73
N LYS A 94 -20.07 -21.76 -8.29
CA LYS A 94 -21.23 -21.89 -9.17
C LYS A 94 -21.59 -20.56 -9.82
N GLN A 95 -21.47 -19.44 -9.09
CA GLN A 95 -21.69 -18.11 -9.68
C GLN A 95 -20.59 -17.74 -10.68
N TRP A 96 -19.34 -18.14 -10.45
CA TRP A 96 -18.25 -17.88 -11.41
C TRP A 96 -18.41 -18.70 -12.68
N GLU A 97 -18.81 -19.95 -12.56
CA GLU A 97 -19.10 -20.80 -13.72
C GLU A 97 -20.31 -20.28 -14.51
N GLU A 98 -21.45 -20.05 -13.83
CA GLU A 98 -22.71 -19.65 -14.49
C GLU A 98 -22.70 -18.22 -15.04
N LYS A 99 -22.12 -17.26 -14.31
CA LYS A 99 -22.18 -15.83 -14.70
C LYS A 99 -20.94 -15.36 -15.45
N LEU A 100 -19.78 -15.94 -15.17
CA LEU A 100 -18.51 -15.49 -15.72
C LEU A 100 -17.88 -16.50 -16.69
N GLY A 101 -18.47 -17.69 -16.86
CA GLY A 101 -17.91 -18.76 -17.69
C GLY A 101 -16.55 -19.23 -17.18
N ALA A 102 -16.31 -19.11 -15.87
CA ALA A 102 -15.01 -19.39 -15.30
C ALA A 102 -14.70 -20.89 -15.32
N THR A 103 -13.42 -21.23 -15.50
CA THR A 103 -12.94 -22.61 -15.44
C THR A 103 -11.81 -22.73 -14.42
N PHE A 104 -11.72 -23.89 -13.77
CA PHE A 104 -10.65 -24.17 -12.82
C PHE A 104 -9.43 -24.74 -13.57
N LYS A 105 -8.32 -23.99 -13.59
CA LYS A 105 -7.05 -24.38 -14.22
C LYS A 105 -5.86 -23.90 -13.40
N ASP A 106 -4.78 -24.68 -13.36
CA ASP A 106 -3.54 -24.36 -12.65
C ASP A 106 -3.77 -23.98 -11.17
N ASN A 107 -4.69 -24.67 -10.51
CA ASN A 107 -5.10 -24.42 -9.12
C ASN A 107 -5.83 -23.08 -8.88
N PHE A 108 -6.29 -22.39 -9.93
CA PHE A 108 -7.03 -21.13 -9.85
C PHE A 108 -8.32 -21.17 -10.67
N TRP A 109 -9.35 -20.45 -10.20
CA TRP A 109 -10.51 -20.14 -11.04
C TRP A 109 -10.13 -19.01 -12.00
N ARG A 110 -10.42 -19.18 -13.29
CA ARG A 110 -10.09 -18.20 -14.34
C ARG A 110 -11.29 -17.93 -15.23
N VAL A 111 -11.52 -16.66 -15.53
CA VAL A 111 -12.48 -16.25 -16.56
C VAL A 111 -11.96 -16.59 -17.97
N PRO A 112 -12.84 -16.66 -19.00
CA PRO A 112 -12.45 -17.03 -20.36
C PRO A 112 -11.32 -16.19 -20.98
N ASN A 113 -11.14 -14.95 -20.53
CA ASN A 113 -10.05 -14.07 -20.93
C ASN A 113 -8.70 -14.38 -20.25
N GLY A 114 -8.63 -15.46 -19.46
CA GLY A 114 -7.42 -15.96 -18.80
C GLY A 114 -7.13 -15.36 -17.42
N ARG A 115 -7.87 -14.33 -16.98
CA ARG A 115 -7.61 -13.65 -15.70
C ARG A 115 -8.04 -14.50 -14.49
N PRO A 116 -7.24 -14.57 -13.42
CA PRO A 116 -7.60 -15.30 -12.21
C PRO A 116 -8.70 -14.57 -11.42
N ILE A 117 -9.58 -15.36 -10.79
CA ILE A 117 -10.61 -14.88 -9.87
C ILE A 117 -10.08 -15.00 -8.45
N ALA A 118 -10.26 -13.96 -7.65
CA ALA A 118 -9.97 -13.98 -6.22
C ALA A 118 -11.27 -14.25 -5.42
N PRO A 119 -11.31 -15.30 -4.59
CA PRO A 119 -12.40 -15.56 -3.64
C PRO A 119 -12.63 -14.37 -2.70
N ARG A 120 -13.88 -14.14 -2.29
CA ARG A 120 -14.22 -12.98 -1.43
C ARG A 120 -13.46 -12.96 -0.12
N CYS A 121 -13.24 -14.13 0.49
CA CYS A 121 -12.48 -14.27 1.73
C CYS A 121 -11.01 -13.81 1.56
N LEU A 122 -10.44 -13.95 0.37
CA LEU A 122 -9.07 -13.54 0.06
C LEU A 122 -8.98 -12.05 -0.29
N LEU A 123 -10.06 -11.40 -0.73
CA LEU A 123 -10.05 -9.97 -1.09
C LEU A 123 -9.52 -9.08 0.04
N ARG A 124 -9.90 -9.33 1.29
CA ARG A 124 -9.40 -8.54 2.44
C ARG A 124 -7.90 -8.72 2.65
N LEU A 125 -7.38 -9.94 2.54
CA LEU A 125 -5.96 -10.23 2.68
C LEU A 125 -5.15 -9.64 1.52
N LEU A 126 -5.66 -9.77 0.29
CA LEU A 126 -5.07 -9.19 -0.91
C LEU A 126 -5.03 -7.66 -0.80
N TYR A 127 -6.13 -7.03 -0.39
CA TYR A 127 -6.21 -5.59 -0.17
C TYR A 127 -5.19 -5.13 0.88
N HIS A 128 -5.12 -5.82 2.02
CA HIS A 128 -4.20 -5.42 3.09
C HIS A 128 -2.72 -5.57 2.66
N ARG A 129 -2.40 -6.60 1.87
CA ARG A 129 -1.06 -6.84 1.34
C ARG A 129 -0.69 -5.84 0.23
N LEU A 130 -1.63 -5.47 -0.64
CA LEU A 130 -1.43 -4.48 -1.70
C LEU A 130 -1.30 -3.06 -1.11
N HIS A 131 -2.14 -2.71 -0.14
CA HIS A 131 -2.06 -1.44 0.57
C HIS A 131 -0.76 -1.31 1.37
N SER A 132 -0.33 -2.35 2.08
CA SER A 132 0.91 -2.31 2.88
C SER A 132 2.18 -2.25 2.04
N LYS A 133 2.24 -2.92 0.88
CA LYS A 133 3.42 -2.87 0.01
C LYS A 133 3.49 -1.65 -0.89
N GLY A 134 2.35 -1.05 -1.25
CA GLY A 134 2.31 0.10 -2.17
C GLY A 134 1.99 1.45 -1.54
N HIS A 135 1.50 1.49 -0.28
CA HIS A 135 0.85 2.67 0.30
C HIS A 135 -0.17 3.32 -0.66
N CYS A 136 -0.77 2.50 -1.52
CA CYS A 136 -1.64 2.93 -2.59
C CYS A 136 -3.06 3.09 -2.05
N GLY A 137 -3.70 4.23 -2.34
CA GLY A 137 -5.11 4.41 -2.06
C GLY A 137 -5.98 3.37 -2.78
N THR A 138 -7.20 3.15 -2.28
CA THR A 138 -8.14 2.12 -2.78
C THR A 138 -8.27 2.11 -4.31
N GLN A 139 -8.32 3.29 -4.95
CA GLN A 139 -8.47 3.40 -6.40
C GLN A 139 -7.24 2.90 -7.17
N ALA A 140 -6.04 3.19 -6.69
CA ALA A 140 -4.80 2.74 -7.32
C ALA A 140 -4.66 1.20 -7.26
N ILE A 141 -5.16 0.57 -6.19
CA ILE A 141 -5.22 -0.89 -6.07
C ILE A 141 -6.20 -1.48 -7.10
N VAL A 142 -7.39 -0.88 -7.24
CA VAL A 142 -8.38 -1.32 -8.24
C VAL A 142 -7.84 -1.19 -9.66
N ASP A 143 -7.16 -0.09 -9.96
CA ASP A 143 -6.59 0.16 -11.28
C ASP A 143 -5.39 -0.77 -11.57
N ALA A 144 -4.65 -1.20 -10.55
CA ALA A 144 -3.59 -2.20 -10.69
C ALA A 144 -4.17 -3.57 -11.03
N ILE A 145 -5.21 -4.01 -10.31
CA ILE A 145 -5.89 -5.31 -10.56
C ILE A 145 -6.52 -5.35 -11.96
N ARG A 146 -7.07 -4.24 -12.45
CA ARG A 146 -7.69 -4.17 -13.78
C ARG A 146 -6.68 -4.23 -14.94
N ARG A 147 -5.42 -3.88 -14.68
CA ARG A 147 -4.34 -3.85 -15.67
C ARG A 147 -3.65 -5.21 -15.89
N GLU A 148 -3.78 -6.13 -14.94
CA GLU A 148 -3.49 -7.57 -15.13
C GLU A 148 -4.63 -8.27 -15.89
#